data_AF-A0A2U9IQV1-F1
#
_entry.id   AF-A0A2U9IQV1-F1
#
_cell.length_a   1.000
_cell.length_b   1.000
_cell.length_c   1.000
_cell.angle_alpha   90.00
_cell.angle_beta   90.00
_cell.angle_gamma   90.00
#
_symmetry.space_group_name_H-M   'P 1'
#
loop_
_entity.id
_entity.type
_entity.pdbx_description
1 polymer ?
#
loop_
_entity_poly.entity_id
_entity_poly.type
_entity_poly.pdbx_seq_one_letter_code
_entity_poly.pdbx_strand_id
1 'polypeptide(L)'
;MQRNIIVLLLISSFLVLEAPLITISLPTGVAAYNGPIYTNAVLGYANITSLSAYNPNPPSGIPPYGASLQLNVMLQANSSEGEYYFWLQDVAQFITNESVVSFVDNVWNDTTPFAGVNNISGNGECYFFLALFSHGSYYAYSTNYFNYKFPLSFYLIINESYNSQGINVDFGYVIIQNGRITPPNPVFYDKVFIPVNNLISASIVIANQTTPNATGLLFIYLGNDLDSEFVWGGYGNGENTTFLSMSSYLALLYMKDEKWVPFPQVFTYGNDTAESANNLHVSIAKNGDAYVTTGTPNYQLLTNNFNPSIPGFLYLDINNSKIPFYINGTLTYNFQGYITEPIRLDFIHNYSVNSSSFAVLQGNYPSLIQPNVSWFKVINITPNYTYYYLVKVNSPIPVYATINGQNVTLTSSWMREGTIIDVENVTYYISSTAREVITSISPNSSISLNSPITITVKTITQYYVNVTSPIPVYAIINGENVTLNSSWFNAGTKIDVENVTYYPTSNERYIIITINPSSALTVNYPINISVNSQKQYLTVINNVSSWYNAGTKVQLNASVPFYEVGKFVGTYNVPVGSYITINGPTEENLILSLNFVVIGGIIAAIGIAVALIIVLRKA
;
A
#
# COMPACT_ATOMS: atom_id res chain seq x y z
N MET A 1 24.26 -50.03 -73.06
CA MET A 1 22.95 -50.07 -73.77
C MET A 1 22.09 -51.08 -73.03
N GLN A 2 20.94 -50.64 -72.49
CA GLN A 2 19.88 -51.37 -71.73
C GLN A 2 20.28 -51.99 -70.37
N ARG A 3 19.82 -51.48 -69.20
CA ARG A 3 18.49 -51.49 -68.52
C ARG A 3 18.18 -52.80 -67.78
N ASN A 4 17.98 -52.70 -66.44
CA ASN A 4 17.17 -53.50 -65.50
C ASN A 4 17.88 -53.49 -64.12
N ILE A 5 17.56 -52.54 -63.22
CA ILE A 5 16.47 -52.59 -62.20
C ILE A 5 16.54 -53.86 -61.34
N ILE A 6 17.08 -53.73 -60.11
CA ILE A 6 16.48 -54.23 -58.87
C ILE A 6 16.85 -53.25 -57.74
N VAL A 7 15.86 -52.47 -57.31
CA VAL A 7 15.76 -51.77 -56.02
C VAL A 7 14.42 -52.22 -55.44
N LEU A 8 14.40 -52.49 -54.13
CA LEU A 8 13.28 -52.55 -53.17
C LEU A 8 13.29 -53.84 -52.33
N LEU A 9 13.65 -53.67 -51.05
CA LEU A 9 13.23 -54.54 -49.95
C LEU A 9 13.34 -53.72 -48.66
N LEU A 10 12.21 -53.12 -48.25
CA LEU A 10 11.87 -52.74 -46.89
C LEU A 10 10.40 -52.29 -46.90
N ILE A 11 9.68 -52.60 -45.82
CA ILE A 11 8.23 -52.50 -45.61
C ILE A 11 7.45 -53.77 -45.99
N SER A 12 7.53 -54.76 -45.09
CA SER A 12 6.43 -55.67 -44.73
C SER A 12 6.92 -56.54 -43.57
N SER A 13 6.92 -56.00 -42.35
CA SER A 13 7.11 -56.82 -41.15
C SER A 13 5.75 -57.09 -40.51
N PHE A 14 5.02 -58.07 -41.05
CA PHE A 14 4.15 -58.99 -40.31
C PHE A 14 3.87 -60.19 -41.23
N LEU A 15 4.88 -61.05 -41.37
CA LEU A 15 4.70 -62.41 -41.88
C LEU A 15 4.63 -63.34 -40.68
N VAL A 16 3.50 -64.03 -40.60
CA VAL A 16 3.21 -65.13 -39.68
C VAL A 16 4.29 -66.19 -39.80
N LEU A 17 5.19 -66.22 -38.81
CA LEU A 17 5.88 -67.41 -38.36
C LEU A 17 5.48 -67.58 -36.89
N GLU A 18 5.14 -68.81 -36.50
CA GLU A 18 4.90 -69.16 -35.09
C GLU A 18 6.14 -68.83 -34.24
N ALA A 19 6.13 -67.62 -33.68
CA ALA A 19 7.05 -67.11 -32.70
C ALA A 19 6.28 -66.95 -31.38
N PRO A 20 6.93 -67.06 -30.21
CA PRO A 20 6.25 -66.86 -28.92
C PRO A 20 5.56 -65.50 -28.94
N LEU A 21 4.33 -65.40 -28.40
CA LEU A 21 3.52 -64.18 -28.33
C LEU A 21 4.42 -62.96 -28.09
N ILE A 22 4.67 -62.17 -29.13
CA ILE A 22 5.34 -60.89 -29.01
C ILE A 22 4.32 -59.99 -28.32
N THR A 23 4.61 -59.59 -27.09
CA THR A 23 3.87 -58.50 -26.45
C THR A 23 4.09 -57.25 -27.28
N ILE A 24 3.10 -56.86 -28.08
CA ILE A 24 3.12 -55.60 -28.81
C ILE A 24 2.99 -54.50 -27.77
N SER A 25 4.05 -53.72 -27.57
CA SER A 25 4.02 -52.50 -26.75
C SER A 25 3.15 -51.47 -27.44
N LEU A 26 2.18 -50.91 -26.74
CA LEU A 26 1.31 -49.83 -27.21
C LEU A 26 1.60 -48.50 -26.50
N PRO A 27 1.27 -47.37 -27.13
CA PRO A 27 1.15 -46.09 -26.44
C PRO A 27 0.20 -46.26 -25.24
N THR A 28 0.60 -45.77 -24.07
CA THR A 28 -0.10 -46.09 -22.80
C THR A 28 -0.56 -44.82 -22.09
N GLY A 29 -1.85 -44.73 -21.78
CA GLY A 29 -2.44 -43.53 -21.17
C GLY A 29 -3.96 -43.60 -21.13
N VAL A 30 -4.64 -42.59 -21.65
CA VAL A 30 -6.10 -42.52 -21.73
C VAL A 30 -6.53 -42.29 -23.17
N ALA A 31 -7.37 -43.16 -23.72
CA ALA A 31 -7.93 -43.00 -25.07
C ALA A 31 -9.44 -43.24 -25.11
N ALA A 32 -10.12 -42.62 -26.05
CA ALA A 32 -11.57 -42.70 -26.23
C ALA A 32 -11.90 -43.15 -27.67
N TYR A 33 -12.51 -44.33 -27.79
CA TYR A 33 -12.95 -44.93 -29.06
C TYR A 33 -14.48 -44.90 -29.24
N ASN A 34 -15.23 -44.56 -28.20
CA ASN A 34 -16.67 -44.71 -28.20
C ASN A 34 -17.38 -43.42 -28.62
N GLY A 35 -18.23 -43.53 -29.64
CA GLY A 35 -18.98 -42.42 -30.21
C GLY A 35 -20.26 -42.88 -30.93
N PRO A 36 -20.81 -42.09 -31.86
CA PRO A 36 -20.18 -40.90 -32.45
C PRO A 36 -20.18 -39.69 -31.52
N ILE A 37 -19.03 -39.01 -31.43
CA ILE A 37 -18.86 -37.68 -30.86
C ILE A 37 -18.26 -36.80 -31.95
N TYR A 38 -18.89 -35.66 -32.19
CA TYR A 38 -18.38 -34.60 -33.06
C TYR A 38 -18.11 -33.39 -32.18
N THR A 39 -16.88 -32.90 -32.21
CA THR A 39 -16.43 -31.75 -31.41
C THR A 39 -15.54 -30.86 -32.24
N ASN A 40 -15.49 -29.58 -31.92
CA ASN A 40 -14.53 -28.67 -32.52
C ASN A 40 -13.23 -28.56 -31.69
N ALA A 41 -13.19 -29.11 -30.48
CA ALA A 41 -11.99 -29.04 -29.66
C ALA A 41 -11.84 -30.22 -28.69
N VAL A 42 -10.59 -30.59 -28.44
CA VAL A 42 -10.16 -31.62 -27.49
C VAL A 42 -9.04 -31.08 -26.62
N LEU A 43 -9.03 -31.48 -25.36
CA LEU A 43 -8.10 -31.03 -24.35
C LEU A 43 -7.58 -32.21 -23.52
N GLY A 44 -6.25 -32.33 -23.45
CA GLY A 44 -5.54 -33.27 -22.59
C GLY A 44 -4.96 -32.55 -21.38
N TYR A 45 -5.21 -33.04 -20.18
CA TYR A 45 -4.63 -32.51 -18.93
C TYR A 45 -3.65 -33.50 -18.34
N ALA A 46 -2.45 -33.02 -17.97
CA ALA A 46 -1.44 -33.81 -17.29
C ALA A 46 -1.00 -33.16 -15.98
N ASN A 47 -0.78 -33.98 -14.95
CA ASN A 47 -0.04 -33.63 -13.74
C ASN A 47 1.03 -34.69 -13.49
N ILE A 48 2.29 -34.31 -13.65
CA ILE A 48 3.45 -35.18 -13.61
C ILE A 48 4.23 -34.88 -12.34
N THR A 49 4.44 -35.90 -11.51
CA THR A 49 5.26 -35.80 -10.29
C THR A 49 6.58 -36.53 -10.40
N SER A 50 6.73 -37.42 -11.39
CA SER A 50 7.97 -38.13 -11.69
C SER A 50 7.96 -38.61 -13.15
N LEU A 51 9.08 -38.40 -13.86
CA LEU A 51 9.29 -38.83 -15.24
C LEU A 51 10.78 -39.09 -15.47
N SER A 52 11.10 -40.29 -15.96
CA SER A 52 12.43 -40.64 -16.48
C SER A 52 12.25 -41.78 -17.46
N ALA A 53 12.82 -41.63 -18.66
CA ALA A 53 12.76 -42.62 -19.71
C ALA A 53 14.17 -42.93 -20.22
N TYR A 54 14.37 -44.15 -20.70
CA TYR A 54 15.63 -44.57 -21.28
C TYR A 54 15.42 -45.67 -22.32
N ASN A 55 16.02 -45.45 -23.49
CA ASN A 55 16.19 -46.42 -24.54
C ASN A 55 17.69 -46.48 -24.93
N PRO A 56 18.38 -47.62 -24.75
CA PRO A 56 19.79 -47.74 -25.12
C PRO A 56 20.04 -47.73 -26.63
N ASN A 57 19.02 -48.01 -27.44
CA ASN A 57 19.11 -48.07 -28.90
C ASN A 57 17.95 -47.32 -29.57
N PRO A 58 17.84 -45.99 -29.36
CA PRO A 58 16.76 -45.21 -29.95
C PRO A 58 16.92 -45.13 -31.48
N PRO A 59 15.84 -44.85 -32.23
CA PRO A 59 15.94 -44.55 -33.65
C PRO A 59 16.94 -43.42 -33.94
N SER A 60 17.45 -43.36 -35.17
CA SER A 60 18.39 -42.31 -35.56
C SER A 60 17.79 -40.91 -35.36
N GLY A 61 18.54 -40.02 -34.72
CA GLY A 61 18.10 -38.65 -34.42
C GLY A 61 17.27 -38.51 -33.14
N ILE A 62 16.97 -39.61 -32.45
CA ILE A 62 16.15 -39.62 -31.23
C ILE A 62 17.05 -39.71 -29.98
N PRO A 63 16.84 -38.86 -28.95
CA PRO A 63 17.65 -38.89 -27.73
C PRO A 63 17.37 -40.15 -26.89
N PRO A 64 18.40 -40.83 -26.35
CA PRO A 64 18.21 -42.03 -25.50
C PRO A 64 17.31 -41.84 -24.28
N TYR A 65 17.23 -40.63 -23.73
CA TYR A 65 16.41 -40.29 -22.56
C TYR A 65 15.07 -39.65 -22.93
N GLY A 66 14.64 -39.89 -24.18
CA GLY A 66 13.45 -39.32 -24.77
C GLY A 66 12.15 -40.01 -24.33
N ALA A 67 11.09 -39.21 -24.19
CA ALA A 67 9.71 -39.66 -24.06
C ALA A 67 8.77 -38.59 -24.63
N SER A 68 7.54 -38.97 -24.94
CA SER A 68 6.50 -38.01 -25.32
C SER A 68 5.18 -38.30 -24.63
N LEU A 69 4.39 -37.24 -24.42
CA LEU A 69 2.97 -37.31 -24.09
C LEU A 69 2.20 -36.68 -25.26
N GLN A 70 1.42 -37.48 -25.95
CA GLN A 70 0.81 -37.12 -27.23
C GLN A 70 -0.70 -37.01 -27.07
N LEU A 71 -1.25 -35.85 -27.43
CA LEU A 71 -2.68 -35.65 -27.66
C LEU A 71 -2.96 -35.85 -29.14
N ASN A 72 -3.54 -37.00 -29.49
CA ASN A 72 -3.86 -37.35 -30.87
C ASN A 72 -5.36 -37.33 -31.08
N VAL A 73 -5.81 -36.82 -32.23
CA VAL A 73 -7.23 -36.80 -32.62
C VAL A 73 -7.41 -36.96 -34.13
N MET A 74 -8.54 -37.52 -34.54
CA MET A 74 -8.93 -37.58 -35.95
C MET A 74 -9.88 -36.44 -36.32
N LEU A 75 -9.50 -35.61 -37.29
CA LEU A 75 -10.31 -34.55 -37.88
C LEU A 75 -10.97 -35.05 -39.18
N GLN A 76 -12.30 -35.05 -39.24
CA GLN A 76 -13.06 -35.32 -40.46
C GLN A 76 -13.47 -34.01 -41.12
N ALA A 77 -13.31 -33.94 -42.45
CA ALA A 77 -13.72 -32.81 -43.27
C ALA A 77 -14.58 -33.28 -44.45
N ASN A 78 -15.79 -32.75 -44.57
CA ASN A 78 -16.71 -33.08 -45.65
C ASN A 78 -16.79 -31.91 -46.62
N SER A 79 -16.48 -32.16 -47.90
CA SER A 79 -16.63 -31.20 -48.99
C SER A 79 -17.60 -31.70 -50.04
N SER A 80 -17.91 -30.87 -51.04
CA SER A 80 -18.67 -31.34 -52.22
C SER A 80 -17.93 -32.36 -53.07
N GLU A 81 -16.61 -32.50 -52.88
CA GLU A 81 -15.73 -33.39 -53.65
C GLU A 81 -15.46 -34.73 -52.94
N GLY A 82 -15.69 -34.80 -51.63
CA GLY A 82 -15.51 -36.02 -50.86
C GLY A 82 -15.33 -35.77 -49.37
N GLU A 83 -14.97 -36.84 -48.67
CA GLU A 83 -14.65 -36.87 -47.26
C GLU A 83 -13.14 -37.04 -47.07
N TYR A 84 -12.57 -36.26 -46.16
CA TYR A 84 -11.14 -36.25 -45.85
C TYR A 84 -10.93 -36.46 -44.36
N TYR A 85 -9.81 -37.10 -44.02
CA TYR A 85 -9.40 -37.37 -42.66
C TYR A 85 -7.99 -36.84 -42.44
N PHE A 86 -7.80 -36.09 -41.36
CA PHE A 86 -6.52 -35.56 -40.94
C PHE A 86 -6.24 -35.98 -39.51
N TRP A 87 -5.12 -36.66 -39.29
CA TRP A 87 -4.69 -37.01 -37.94
C TRP A 87 -3.82 -35.90 -37.39
N LEU A 88 -4.28 -35.35 -36.27
CA LEU A 88 -3.70 -34.17 -35.63
C LEU A 88 -3.04 -34.61 -34.33
N GLN A 89 -1.80 -34.16 -34.12
CA GLN A 89 -1.05 -34.43 -32.90
C GLN A 89 -0.63 -33.11 -32.25
N ASP A 90 -0.83 -32.98 -30.93
CA ASP A 90 -0.22 -31.98 -30.07
C ASP A 90 0.62 -32.74 -29.03
N VAL A 91 1.94 -32.58 -29.07
CA VAL A 91 2.88 -33.47 -28.40
C VAL A 91 3.79 -32.69 -27.47
N ALA A 92 3.82 -33.06 -26.20
CA ALA A 92 4.89 -32.66 -25.28
C ALA A 92 6.06 -33.66 -25.39
N GLN A 93 7.17 -33.24 -25.99
CA GLN A 93 8.39 -34.04 -26.13
C GLN A 93 9.39 -33.73 -25.02
N PHE A 94 9.82 -34.75 -24.28
CA PHE A 94 10.68 -34.62 -23.11
C PHE A 94 12.07 -35.22 -23.34
N ILE A 95 13.11 -34.48 -22.96
CA ILE A 95 14.45 -35.04 -22.70
C ILE A 95 14.60 -35.15 -21.19
N THR A 96 14.39 -36.36 -20.67
CA THR A 96 14.09 -36.55 -19.24
C THR A 96 15.30 -36.39 -18.32
N ASN A 97 16.51 -36.67 -18.79
CA ASN A 97 17.75 -36.45 -18.04
C ASN A 97 18.17 -34.97 -17.96
N GLU A 98 17.71 -34.14 -18.91
CA GLU A 98 18.01 -32.71 -18.96
C GLU A 98 16.90 -31.85 -18.35
N SER A 99 15.75 -32.45 -18.04
CA SER A 99 14.56 -31.73 -17.52
C SER A 99 14.07 -30.62 -18.45
N VAL A 100 14.08 -30.89 -19.76
CA VAL A 100 13.56 -29.98 -20.79
C VAL A 100 12.42 -30.60 -21.57
N VAL A 101 11.50 -29.75 -22.02
CA VAL A 101 10.33 -30.11 -22.83
C VAL A 101 10.18 -29.12 -23.98
N SER A 102 9.75 -29.62 -25.14
CA SER A 102 9.24 -28.83 -26.27
C SER A 102 7.83 -29.29 -26.61
N PHE A 103 7.06 -28.43 -27.29
CA PHE A 103 5.76 -28.80 -27.84
C PHE A 103 5.84 -28.89 -29.36
N VAL A 104 5.24 -29.93 -29.93
CA VAL A 104 5.33 -30.28 -31.33
C VAL A 104 3.94 -30.58 -31.85
N ASP A 105 3.58 -30.01 -32.99
CA ASP A 105 2.39 -30.44 -33.73
C ASP A 105 2.74 -31.27 -34.95
N ASN A 106 1.81 -32.15 -35.30
CA ASN A 106 1.80 -32.83 -36.59
C ASN A 106 0.40 -32.84 -37.21
N VAL A 107 0.37 -32.70 -38.54
CA VAL A 107 -0.84 -32.93 -39.34
C VAL A 107 -0.53 -33.94 -40.43
N TRP A 108 -1.18 -35.09 -40.36
CA TRP A 108 -1.12 -36.16 -41.35
C TRP A 108 -2.43 -36.22 -42.14
N ASN A 109 -2.36 -36.68 -43.39
CA ASN A 109 -3.55 -36.89 -44.20
C ASN A 109 -3.84 -38.40 -44.27
N ASP A 110 -4.84 -38.84 -43.52
CA ASP A 110 -5.22 -40.26 -43.39
C ASP A 110 -6.44 -40.63 -44.23
N THR A 111 -6.76 -39.80 -45.23
CA THR A 111 -7.86 -40.07 -46.16
C THR A 111 -7.61 -41.34 -46.96
N THR A 112 -6.37 -41.60 -47.37
CA THR A 112 -5.94 -42.81 -48.10
C THR A 112 -4.46 -43.13 -47.79
N PRO A 113 -3.94 -44.35 -48.06
CA PRO A 113 -2.57 -44.74 -47.70
C PRO A 113 -1.45 -43.90 -48.35
N PHE A 114 -1.78 -43.17 -49.41
CA PHE A 114 -0.85 -42.33 -50.16
C PHE A 114 -1.30 -40.87 -50.20
N ALA A 115 -2.24 -40.48 -49.34
CA ALA A 115 -2.66 -39.10 -49.28
C ALA A 115 -1.50 -38.23 -48.75
N GLY A 116 -1.43 -37.01 -49.27
CA GLY A 116 -0.41 -36.04 -48.92
C GLY A 116 -1.02 -34.81 -48.28
N VAL A 117 -0.17 -34.04 -47.60
CA VAL A 117 -0.48 -32.67 -47.23
C VAL A 117 0.15 -31.74 -48.28
N ASN A 118 -0.68 -30.89 -48.89
CA ASN A 118 -0.25 -29.93 -49.91
C ASN A 118 -0.84 -28.57 -49.58
N ASN A 119 -0.04 -27.51 -49.75
CA ASN A 119 -0.45 -26.11 -49.50
C ASN A 119 -1.00 -25.84 -48.09
N ILE A 120 -0.70 -26.72 -47.13
CA ILE A 120 -0.90 -26.47 -45.71
C ILE A 120 0.07 -25.38 -45.26
N SER A 121 -0.38 -24.49 -44.39
CA SER A 121 0.40 -23.34 -43.93
C SER A 121 0.29 -23.17 -42.42
N GLY A 122 1.36 -22.75 -41.78
CA GLY A 122 1.45 -22.38 -40.36
C GLY A 122 2.89 -21.95 -40.07
N ASN A 123 3.40 -22.20 -38.87
CA ASN A 123 4.79 -21.88 -38.49
C ASN A 123 5.82 -22.93 -38.92
N GLY A 124 5.39 -24.17 -39.10
CA GLY A 124 6.17 -25.31 -39.60
C GLY A 124 6.17 -25.53 -41.10
N GLU A 125 6.60 -26.72 -41.48
CA GLU A 125 6.89 -27.12 -42.86
C GLU A 125 6.33 -28.52 -43.18
N CYS A 126 6.23 -28.83 -44.47
CA CYS A 126 5.88 -30.17 -44.93
C CYS A 126 7.13 -31.06 -45.06
N TYR A 127 7.04 -32.27 -44.51
CA TYR A 127 8.13 -33.25 -44.52
C TYR A 127 7.74 -34.52 -45.30
N PHE A 128 8.73 -35.18 -45.88
CA PHE A 128 8.56 -36.43 -46.63
C PHE A 128 8.92 -37.62 -45.74
N PHE A 129 7.97 -38.51 -45.49
CA PHE A 129 8.20 -39.76 -44.77
C PHE A 129 8.90 -40.80 -45.65
N LEU A 130 8.53 -40.86 -46.94
CA LEU A 130 9.14 -41.73 -47.94
C LEU A 130 9.54 -40.89 -49.16
N ALA A 131 10.81 -40.96 -49.55
CA ALA A 131 11.35 -40.25 -50.72
C ALA A 131 10.74 -40.68 -52.08
N LEU A 132 9.88 -41.72 -52.08
CA LEU A 132 9.11 -42.17 -53.23
C LEU A 132 7.86 -41.32 -53.49
N PHE A 133 7.39 -40.54 -52.52
CA PHE A 133 6.24 -39.66 -52.70
C PHE A 133 6.65 -38.32 -53.33
N SER A 134 5.84 -37.80 -54.25
CA SER A 134 6.05 -36.50 -54.89
C SER A 134 5.44 -35.33 -54.12
N HIS A 135 4.91 -35.56 -52.92
CA HIS A 135 4.25 -34.59 -52.05
C HIS A 135 4.68 -34.78 -50.58
N GLY A 136 4.47 -33.74 -49.75
CA GLY A 136 4.66 -33.84 -48.31
C GLY A 136 3.79 -34.95 -47.72
N SER A 137 4.36 -35.74 -46.80
CA SER A 137 3.65 -36.80 -46.08
C SER A 137 2.94 -36.25 -44.85
N TYR A 138 3.54 -35.27 -44.18
CA TYR A 138 2.96 -34.62 -43.01
C TYR A 138 3.50 -33.21 -42.84
N TYR A 139 2.77 -32.41 -42.08
CA TYR A 139 3.20 -31.10 -41.61
C TYR A 139 3.71 -31.20 -40.18
N ALA A 140 4.73 -30.43 -39.83
CA ALA A 140 5.21 -30.37 -38.46
C ALA A 140 5.82 -29.02 -38.10
N TYR A 141 5.62 -28.65 -36.84
CA TYR A 141 6.32 -27.54 -36.20
C TYR A 141 6.69 -27.92 -34.76
N SER A 142 7.78 -27.34 -34.25
CA SER A 142 8.23 -27.53 -32.87
C SER A 142 8.58 -26.19 -32.25
N THR A 143 8.20 -26.00 -30.99
CA THR A 143 8.72 -24.91 -30.18
C THR A 143 10.18 -25.16 -29.82
N ASN A 144 10.85 -24.12 -29.32
CA ASN A 144 12.10 -24.30 -28.60
C ASN A 144 11.88 -25.06 -27.28
N TYR A 145 12.93 -25.73 -26.81
CA TYR A 145 12.95 -26.34 -25.49
C TYR A 145 12.92 -25.30 -24.38
N PHE A 146 12.28 -25.64 -23.27
CA PHE A 146 12.40 -24.92 -22.01
C PHE A 146 12.43 -25.88 -20.81
N ASN A 147 12.92 -25.38 -19.69
CA ASN A 147 13.10 -26.18 -18.47
C ASN A 147 11.78 -26.42 -17.74
N TYR A 148 11.60 -27.64 -17.27
CA TYR A 148 10.50 -28.00 -16.37
C TYR A 148 11.01 -28.47 -15.00
N LYS A 149 10.11 -28.46 -14.01
CA LYS A 149 10.32 -28.95 -12.65
C LYS A 149 9.05 -29.64 -12.17
N PHE A 150 9.22 -30.72 -11.41
CA PHE A 150 8.09 -31.39 -10.78
C PHE A 150 7.64 -30.69 -9.48
N PRO A 151 6.34 -30.70 -9.17
CA PRO A 151 5.25 -31.16 -10.04
C PRO A 151 5.08 -30.25 -11.26
N LEU A 152 4.89 -30.87 -12.43
CA LEU A 152 4.65 -30.21 -13.71
C LEU A 152 3.21 -30.52 -14.12
N SER A 153 2.37 -29.49 -14.24
CA SER A 153 1.00 -29.66 -14.71
C SER A 153 0.70 -28.72 -15.86
N PHE A 154 0.08 -29.25 -16.91
CA PHE A 154 -0.27 -28.50 -18.10
C PHE A 154 -1.48 -29.10 -18.84
N TYR A 155 -2.00 -28.32 -19.76
CA TYR A 155 -2.99 -28.74 -20.74
C TYR A 155 -2.38 -28.71 -22.14
N LEU A 156 -2.74 -29.65 -23.00
CA LEU A 156 -2.61 -29.60 -24.46
C LEU A 156 -3.98 -29.38 -25.09
N ILE A 157 -4.04 -28.67 -26.21
CA ILE A 157 -5.28 -28.14 -26.78
C ILE A 157 -5.19 -28.22 -28.30
N ILE A 158 -6.13 -28.97 -28.88
CA ILE A 158 -6.40 -28.96 -30.33
C ILE A 158 -7.79 -28.37 -30.52
N ASN A 159 -7.88 -27.27 -31.26
CA ASN A 159 -9.15 -26.63 -31.62
C ASN A 159 -9.23 -26.43 -33.13
N GLU A 160 -10.36 -26.79 -33.73
CA GLU A 160 -10.64 -26.54 -35.14
C GLU A 160 -11.72 -25.46 -35.33
N SER A 161 -11.59 -24.76 -36.44
CA SER A 161 -12.64 -23.94 -37.02
C SER A 161 -12.50 -23.98 -38.54
N TYR A 162 -13.56 -23.77 -39.29
CA TYR A 162 -13.48 -23.87 -40.74
C TYR A 162 -14.32 -22.82 -41.48
N ASN A 163 -14.01 -22.63 -42.75
CA ASN A 163 -14.80 -21.89 -43.71
C ASN A 163 -14.82 -22.65 -45.05
N SER A 164 -15.42 -22.09 -46.10
CA SER A 164 -15.55 -22.77 -47.40
C SER A 164 -14.23 -23.10 -48.12
N GLN A 165 -13.11 -22.54 -47.66
CA GLN A 165 -11.77 -22.67 -48.27
C GLN A 165 -10.91 -23.72 -47.56
N GLY A 166 -11.25 -24.11 -46.33
CA GLY A 166 -10.45 -25.01 -45.53
C GLY A 166 -10.66 -24.86 -44.02
N ILE A 167 -9.77 -25.49 -43.27
CA ILE A 167 -9.85 -25.67 -41.82
C ILE A 167 -8.66 -24.98 -41.17
N ASN A 168 -8.88 -24.26 -40.09
CA ASN A 168 -7.84 -23.75 -39.20
C ASN A 168 -7.80 -24.63 -37.96
N VAL A 169 -6.62 -25.17 -37.65
CA VAL A 169 -6.34 -25.95 -36.44
C VAL A 169 -5.37 -25.15 -35.58
N ASP A 170 -5.80 -24.81 -34.37
CA ASP A 170 -4.97 -24.17 -33.36
C ASP A 170 -4.37 -25.26 -32.44
N PHE A 171 -3.05 -25.33 -32.38
CA PHE A 171 -2.30 -26.18 -31.45
C PHE A 171 -1.75 -25.35 -30.31
N GLY A 172 -1.93 -25.79 -29.06
CA GLY A 172 -1.55 -24.97 -27.93
C GLY A 172 -1.47 -25.67 -26.59
N TYR A 173 -0.73 -25.06 -25.69
CA TYR A 173 -0.55 -25.56 -24.33
C TYR A 173 -0.83 -24.48 -23.28
N VAL A 174 -1.11 -24.92 -22.06
CA VAL A 174 -1.26 -24.05 -20.88
C VAL A 174 -0.51 -24.67 -19.71
N ILE A 175 0.62 -24.08 -19.31
CA ILE A 175 1.35 -24.52 -18.12
C ILE A 175 0.72 -23.88 -16.89
N ILE A 176 0.20 -24.71 -16.00
CA ILE A 176 -0.46 -24.27 -14.77
C ILE A 176 0.36 -24.57 -13.51
N GLN A 177 1.41 -25.37 -13.65
CA GLN A 177 2.35 -25.65 -12.58
C GLN A 177 3.71 -26.04 -13.16
N ASN A 178 4.78 -25.41 -12.68
CA ASN A 178 6.16 -25.77 -12.99
C ASN A 178 6.99 -25.68 -11.70
N GLY A 179 6.94 -26.73 -10.88
CA GLY A 179 7.41 -26.75 -9.49
C GLY A 179 6.50 -25.98 -8.51
N ARG A 180 5.97 -24.83 -8.92
CA ARG A 180 4.93 -24.07 -8.20
C ARG A 180 3.74 -23.81 -9.12
N ILE A 181 2.56 -23.64 -8.55
CA ILE A 181 1.35 -23.27 -9.30
C ILE A 181 1.58 -21.90 -9.92
N THR A 182 1.16 -21.75 -11.18
CA THR A 182 1.25 -20.50 -11.93
C THR A 182 -0.13 -20.12 -12.49
N PRO A 183 -0.43 -18.82 -12.63
CA PRO A 183 -1.60 -18.38 -13.38
C PRO A 183 -1.58 -18.96 -14.80
N PRO A 184 -2.75 -19.30 -15.38
CA PRO A 184 -2.82 -19.86 -16.71
C PRO A 184 -2.43 -18.82 -17.75
N ASN A 185 -1.59 -19.22 -18.70
CA ASN A 185 -1.24 -18.43 -19.87
C ASN A 185 -1.31 -19.33 -21.11
N PRO A 186 -2.47 -19.38 -21.80
CA PRO A 186 -2.60 -20.15 -23.02
C PRO A 186 -1.64 -19.67 -24.10
N VAL A 187 -0.87 -20.61 -24.66
CA VAL A 187 0.06 -20.37 -25.77
C VAL A 187 -0.37 -21.24 -26.94
N PHE A 188 -0.87 -20.61 -27.99
CA PHE A 188 -1.09 -21.27 -29.29
C PHE A 188 0.17 -21.08 -30.12
N TYR A 189 0.96 -22.14 -30.24
CA TYR A 189 2.29 -22.07 -30.82
C TYR A 189 2.28 -22.35 -32.33
N ASP A 190 1.22 -22.97 -32.86
CA ASP A 190 0.94 -23.02 -34.28
C ASP A 190 -0.56 -22.85 -34.58
N LYS A 191 -0.84 -22.25 -35.73
CA LYS A 191 -2.17 -22.04 -36.30
C LYS A 191 -2.14 -22.55 -37.74
N VAL A 192 -2.50 -23.81 -37.91
CA VAL A 192 -2.33 -24.53 -39.16
C VAL A 192 -3.59 -24.40 -40.01
N PHE A 193 -3.45 -23.88 -41.23
CA PHE A 193 -4.51 -23.86 -42.22
C PHE A 193 -4.38 -25.03 -43.20
N ILE A 194 -5.39 -25.90 -43.23
CA ILE A 194 -5.51 -27.06 -44.11
C ILE A 194 -6.49 -26.71 -45.25
N PRO A 195 -6.02 -26.54 -46.49
CA PRO A 195 -6.89 -26.19 -47.61
C PRO A 195 -7.76 -27.39 -48.01
N VAL A 196 -9.08 -27.20 -48.01
CA VAL A 196 -10.07 -28.16 -48.53
C VAL A 196 -11.09 -27.38 -49.33
N ASN A 197 -11.10 -27.58 -50.65
CA ASN A 197 -11.98 -26.84 -51.54
C ASN A 197 -13.44 -27.20 -51.31
N ASN A 198 -14.32 -26.19 -51.36
CA ASN A 198 -15.77 -26.36 -51.23
C ASN A 198 -16.17 -27.11 -49.95
N LEU A 199 -15.47 -26.81 -48.85
CA LEU A 199 -15.70 -27.43 -47.55
C LEU A 199 -17.11 -27.09 -47.03
N ILE A 200 -17.82 -28.11 -46.58
CA ILE A 200 -19.19 -28.02 -46.05
C ILE A 200 -19.18 -28.08 -44.52
N SER A 201 -18.39 -28.99 -43.96
CA SER A 201 -18.25 -29.16 -42.51
C SER A 201 -16.88 -29.72 -42.14
N ALA A 202 -16.36 -29.37 -40.97
CA ALA A 202 -15.27 -30.08 -40.32
C ALA A 202 -15.59 -30.30 -38.84
N SER A 203 -15.03 -31.36 -38.27
CA SER A 203 -15.12 -31.68 -36.84
C SER A 203 -14.09 -32.73 -36.45
N ILE A 204 -13.57 -32.66 -35.24
CA ILE A 204 -12.87 -33.78 -34.61
C ILE A 204 -13.90 -34.88 -34.30
N VAL A 205 -13.59 -36.12 -34.67
CA VAL A 205 -14.53 -37.24 -34.65
C VAL A 205 -13.99 -38.38 -33.80
N ILE A 206 -14.82 -38.84 -32.86
CA ILE A 206 -14.59 -40.06 -32.11
C ILE A 206 -15.73 -41.01 -32.43
N ALA A 207 -15.43 -42.20 -32.95
CA ALA A 207 -16.39 -43.23 -33.30
C ALA A 207 -15.75 -44.62 -33.30
N ASN A 208 -16.56 -45.65 -33.08
CA ASN A 208 -16.10 -47.04 -33.17
C ASN A 208 -15.98 -47.50 -34.63
N GLN A 209 -15.11 -46.82 -35.39
CA GLN A 209 -14.84 -46.98 -36.81
C GLN A 209 -13.40 -46.55 -37.12
N THR A 210 -12.91 -46.85 -38.31
CA THR A 210 -11.61 -46.41 -38.82
C THR A 210 -11.78 -45.45 -39.99
N THR A 211 -10.73 -44.71 -40.33
CA THR A 211 -10.57 -44.08 -41.64
C THR A 211 -10.60 -45.15 -42.75
N PRO A 212 -10.78 -44.75 -44.03
CA PRO A 212 -10.90 -45.69 -45.14
C PRO A 212 -9.71 -46.65 -45.26
N ASN A 213 -10.00 -47.96 -45.21
CA ASN A 213 -8.99 -48.99 -45.46
C ASN A 213 -8.75 -49.21 -46.97
N ALA A 214 -7.58 -49.75 -47.32
CA ALA A 214 -7.25 -50.08 -48.70
C ALA A 214 -6.40 -51.35 -48.79
N THR A 215 -6.74 -52.23 -49.73
CA THR A 215 -5.93 -53.42 -50.04
C THR A 215 -5.36 -53.31 -51.45
N GLY A 216 -4.03 -53.25 -51.56
CA GLY A 216 -3.30 -53.27 -52.83
C GLY A 216 -2.63 -54.62 -53.08
N LEU A 217 -2.04 -54.77 -54.28
CA LEU A 217 -1.32 -56.00 -54.67
C LEU A 217 -0.12 -56.34 -53.74
N LEU A 218 0.44 -55.35 -53.05
CA LEU A 218 1.64 -55.48 -52.21
C LEU A 218 1.49 -54.84 -50.82
N PHE A 219 0.30 -54.35 -50.45
CA PHE A 219 0.08 -53.69 -49.16
C PHE A 219 -1.36 -53.86 -48.65
N ILE A 220 -1.53 -53.85 -47.34
CA ILE A 220 -2.83 -53.73 -46.65
C ILE A 220 -2.72 -52.51 -45.75
N TYR A 221 -3.60 -51.54 -45.94
CA TYR A 221 -3.78 -50.37 -45.09
C TYR A 221 -5.12 -50.53 -44.38
N LEU A 222 -5.10 -50.55 -43.05
CA LEU A 222 -6.28 -50.85 -42.25
C LEU A 222 -7.12 -49.61 -41.89
N GLY A 223 -6.62 -48.41 -42.22
CA GLY A 223 -7.14 -47.17 -41.66
C GLY A 223 -6.61 -46.93 -40.24
N ASN A 224 -6.80 -45.71 -39.76
CA ASN A 224 -6.54 -45.29 -38.39
C ASN A 224 -7.86 -45.19 -37.63
N ASP A 225 -7.86 -45.36 -36.32
CA ASP A 225 -9.08 -45.29 -35.52
C ASP A 225 -9.65 -43.85 -35.53
N LEU A 226 -10.97 -43.74 -35.52
CA LEU A 226 -11.62 -42.45 -35.28
C LEU A 226 -11.67 -42.22 -33.78
N ASP A 227 -10.57 -41.76 -33.19
CA ASP A 227 -10.43 -41.70 -31.74
C ASP A 227 -9.86 -40.38 -31.21
N SER A 228 -9.70 -40.33 -29.90
CA SER A 228 -8.91 -39.33 -29.22
C SER A 228 -8.03 -40.00 -28.18
N GLU A 229 -6.74 -39.70 -28.21
CA GLU A 229 -5.74 -40.33 -27.36
C GLU A 229 -4.95 -39.28 -26.60
N PHE A 230 -4.69 -39.52 -25.32
CA PHE A 230 -3.71 -38.78 -24.54
C PHE A 230 -2.78 -39.76 -23.83
N VAL A 231 -1.68 -40.08 -24.51
CA VAL A 231 -0.90 -41.30 -24.28
C VAL A 231 0.60 -41.03 -24.20
N TRP A 232 1.29 -41.80 -23.35
CA TRP A 232 2.74 -41.80 -23.25
C TRP A 232 3.35 -42.78 -24.25
N GLY A 233 4.45 -42.36 -24.87
CA GLY A 233 5.27 -43.19 -25.77
C GLY A 233 6.74 -42.77 -25.78
N GLY A 234 7.50 -43.34 -26.71
CA GLY A 234 8.83 -42.86 -27.07
C GLY A 234 8.82 -41.42 -27.58
N TYR A 235 9.98 -40.84 -27.75
CA TYR A 235 10.14 -39.43 -28.11
C TYR A 235 9.63 -39.11 -29.53
N GLY A 236 9.86 -40.01 -30.49
CA GLY A 236 9.40 -39.86 -31.87
C GLY A 236 10.01 -40.92 -32.81
N ASN A 237 9.61 -40.89 -34.08
CA ASN A 237 10.08 -41.80 -35.14
C ASN A 237 9.85 -43.29 -34.83
N GLY A 238 8.69 -43.61 -34.24
CA GLY A 238 8.30 -44.96 -33.85
C GLY A 238 9.10 -45.53 -32.68
N GLU A 239 9.73 -44.67 -31.88
CA GLU A 239 10.48 -45.13 -30.71
C GLU A 239 9.57 -45.86 -29.71
N ASN A 240 10.04 -47.03 -29.29
CA ASN A 240 9.53 -47.72 -28.12
C ASN A 240 10.49 -47.52 -26.94
N THR A 241 10.04 -46.83 -25.89
CA THR A 241 10.90 -46.48 -24.73
C THR A 241 10.52 -47.23 -23.45
N THR A 242 11.43 -47.24 -22.48
CA THR A 242 11.21 -47.79 -21.14
C THR A 242 11.27 -46.67 -20.11
N PHE A 243 10.25 -46.55 -19.26
CA PHE A 243 10.21 -45.56 -18.20
C PHE A 243 10.91 -46.08 -16.95
N LEU A 244 11.99 -45.42 -16.54
CA LEU A 244 12.69 -45.70 -15.29
C LEU A 244 11.89 -45.22 -14.07
N SER A 245 11.11 -44.15 -14.26
CA SER A 245 10.15 -43.65 -13.27
C SER A 245 8.99 -42.96 -13.98
N MET A 246 7.76 -43.25 -13.55
CA MET A 246 6.55 -42.59 -14.03
C MET A 246 5.56 -42.44 -12.87
N SER A 247 5.06 -41.23 -12.69
CA SER A 247 3.88 -40.94 -11.88
C SER A 247 3.21 -39.73 -12.50
N SER A 248 2.13 -39.97 -13.24
CA SER A 248 1.33 -38.90 -13.84
C SER A 248 -0.16 -39.17 -13.72
N TYR A 249 -0.94 -38.10 -13.59
CA TYR A 249 -2.40 -38.11 -13.64
C TYR A 249 -2.84 -37.46 -14.93
N LEU A 250 -3.71 -38.13 -15.68
CA LEU A 250 -4.19 -37.71 -16.99
C LEU A 250 -5.70 -37.53 -16.98
N ALA A 251 -6.16 -36.55 -17.75
CA ALA A 251 -7.57 -36.40 -18.13
C ALA A 251 -7.70 -36.04 -19.61
N LEU A 252 -8.78 -36.52 -20.23
CA LEU A 252 -9.10 -36.30 -21.63
C LEU A 252 -10.52 -35.76 -21.74
N LEU A 253 -10.66 -34.59 -22.35
CA LEU A 253 -11.89 -33.83 -22.40
C LEU A 253 -12.17 -33.35 -23.83
N TYR A 254 -13.44 -33.11 -24.13
CA TYR A 254 -13.88 -32.49 -25.38
C TYR A 254 -14.83 -31.33 -25.10
N MET A 255 -14.94 -30.43 -26.08
CA MET A 255 -15.87 -29.32 -26.01
C MET A 255 -17.30 -29.79 -26.34
N LYS A 256 -18.23 -29.56 -25.42
CA LYS A 256 -19.66 -29.83 -25.62
C LYS A 256 -20.48 -28.70 -25.04
N ASP A 257 -21.33 -28.09 -25.86
CA ASP A 257 -22.22 -27.00 -25.45
C ASP A 257 -21.46 -25.88 -24.70
N GLU A 258 -20.33 -25.45 -25.27
CA GLU A 258 -19.41 -24.42 -24.72
C GLU A 258 -18.74 -24.78 -23.37
N LYS A 259 -18.70 -26.07 -23.02
CA LYS A 259 -18.07 -26.55 -21.78
C LYS A 259 -17.13 -27.71 -22.06
N TRP A 260 -16.03 -27.77 -21.33
CA TRP A 260 -15.17 -28.93 -21.31
C TRP A 260 -15.81 -30.04 -20.48
N VAL A 261 -16.01 -31.21 -21.10
CA VAL A 261 -16.55 -32.40 -20.45
C VAL A 261 -15.63 -33.60 -20.70
N PRO A 262 -15.47 -34.52 -19.74
CA PRO A 262 -14.68 -35.71 -19.94
C PRO A 262 -15.34 -36.66 -20.94
N PHE A 263 -14.52 -37.42 -21.67
CA PHE A 263 -15.04 -38.57 -22.42
C PHE A 263 -15.58 -39.61 -21.43
N PRO A 264 -16.81 -40.13 -21.62
CA PRO A 264 -17.44 -40.98 -20.60
C PRO A 264 -16.77 -42.35 -20.47
N GLN A 265 -16.30 -42.91 -21.59
CA GLN A 265 -15.65 -44.20 -21.66
C GLN A 265 -14.23 -44.04 -22.17
N VAL A 266 -13.27 -44.58 -21.44
CA VAL A 266 -11.85 -44.49 -21.79
C VAL A 266 -11.12 -45.81 -21.59
N PHE A 267 -10.05 -46.00 -22.35
CA PHE A 267 -9.19 -47.18 -22.41
C PHE A 267 -7.76 -46.79 -22.00
N THR A 268 -6.95 -47.80 -21.69
CA THR A 268 -5.59 -47.62 -21.15
C THR A 268 -4.49 -47.45 -22.21
N TYR A 269 -4.85 -47.47 -23.50
CA TYR A 269 -3.90 -47.51 -24.61
C TYR A 269 -4.41 -46.70 -25.80
N GLY A 270 -3.47 -46.21 -26.61
CA GLY A 270 -3.71 -45.68 -27.96
C GLY A 270 -3.39 -46.73 -29.03
N ASN A 271 -3.89 -46.53 -30.25
CA ASN A 271 -3.71 -47.39 -31.41
C ASN A 271 -3.05 -46.68 -32.60
N ASP A 272 -3.23 -45.36 -32.75
CA ASP A 272 -2.82 -44.65 -33.97
C ASP A 272 -1.34 -44.28 -33.97
N THR A 273 -0.80 -43.84 -32.83
CA THR A 273 0.61 -43.41 -32.78
C THR A 273 1.58 -44.59 -32.81
N ALA A 274 2.68 -44.40 -33.55
CA ALA A 274 3.73 -45.41 -33.70
C ALA A 274 4.64 -45.52 -32.47
N GLU A 275 4.76 -44.47 -31.65
CA GLU A 275 5.58 -44.49 -30.45
C GLU A 275 4.91 -45.26 -29.31
N SER A 276 5.66 -46.09 -28.59
CA SER A 276 5.10 -46.95 -27.55
C SER A 276 5.89 -46.95 -26.26
N ALA A 277 5.31 -47.56 -25.22
CA ALA A 277 5.93 -47.77 -23.92
C ALA A 277 5.83 -49.24 -23.48
N ASN A 278 6.94 -49.81 -23.02
CA ASN A 278 7.00 -51.23 -22.66
C ASN A 278 6.49 -51.56 -21.26
N ASN A 279 6.46 -50.58 -20.37
CA ASN A 279 6.37 -50.83 -18.92
C ASN A 279 5.51 -49.80 -18.19
N LEU A 280 4.45 -49.31 -18.83
CA LEU A 280 3.48 -48.42 -18.20
C LEU A 280 2.19 -49.15 -17.86
N HIS A 281 1.59 -48.80 -16.74
CA HIS A 281 0.31 -49.31 -16.25
C HIS A 281 -0.62 -48.12 -15.94
N VAL A 282 -1.91 -48.27 -16.24
CA VAL A 282 -2.92 -47.23 -16.03
C VAL A 282 -4.02 -47.74 -15.10
N SER A 283 -4.39 -46.94 -14.12
CA SER A 283 -5.48 -47.20 -13.17
C SER A 283 -6.30 -45.94 -12.91
N ILE A 284 -7.45 -46.03 -12.25
CA ILE A 284 -8.22 -44.86 -11.81
C ILE A 284 -7.78 -44.46 -10.40
N ALA A 285 -7.30 -43.23 -10.24
CA ALA A 285 -6.97 -42.67 -8.94
C ALA A 285 -8.23 -42.31 -8.14
N LYS A 286 -8.06 -42.08 -6.83
CA LYS A 286 -9.17 -41.71 -5.93
C LYS A 286 -9.90 -40.42 -6.34
N ASN A 287 -9.20 -39.51 -7.02
CA ASN A 287 -9.74 -38.27 -7.54
C ASN A 287 -10.41 -38.42 -8.92
N GLY A 288 -10.42 -39.64 -9.49
CA GLY A 288 -11.06 -39.95 -10.77
C GLY A 288 -10.16 -39.83 -12.00
N ASP A 289 -8.93 -39.32 -11.85
CA ASP A 289 -7.98 -39.19 -12.95
C ASP A 289 -7.40 -40.55 -13.36
N ALA A 290 -6.96 -40.65 -14.62
CA ALA A 290 -6.19 -41.80 -15.09
C ALA A 290 -4.75 -41.69 -14.56
N TYR A 291 -4.38 -42.58 -13.65
CA TYR A 291 -3.07 -42.60 -13.01
C TYR A 291 -2.14 -43.58 -13.71
N VAL A 292 -1.07 -43.04 -14.29
CA VAL A 292 -0.05 -43.78 -15.02
C VAL A 292 1.19 -43.97 -14.14
N THR A 293 1.64 -45.22 -14.01
CA THR A 293 2.85 -45.60 -13.29
C THR A 293 3.68 -46.58 -14.10
N THR A 294 4.93 -46.83 -13.67
CA THR A 294 5.65 -48.00 -14.17
C THR A 294 4.99 -49.28 -13.67
N GLY A 295 4.97 -50.31 -14.51
CA GLY A 295 4.32 -51.59 -14.22
C GLY A 295 4.11 -52.45 -15.46
N THR A 296 3.38 -53.56 -15.29
CA THR A 296 2.99 -54.40 -16.43
C THR A 296 1.88 -53.71 -17.22
N PRO A 297 2.03 -53.52 -18.53
CA PRO A 297 0.97 -52.98 -19.37
C PRO A 297 -0.29 -53.82 -19.31
N ASN A 298 -1.43 -53.13 -19.35
CA ASN A 298 -2.73 -53.75 -19.36
C ASN A 298 -3.63 -52.98 -20.33
N TYR A 299 -3.79 -53.51 -21.53
CA TYR A 299 -4.50 -52.89 -22.64
C TYR A 299 -5.97 -53.30 -22.63
N GLN A 300 -6.81 -52.47 -22.02
CA GLN A 300 -8.22 -52.77 -21.81
C GLN A 300 -9.04 -51.50 -21.57
N LEU A 301 -10.35 -51.68 -21.42
CA LEU A 301 -11.23 -50.66 -20.87
C LEU A 301 -10.75 -50.22 -19.49
N LEU A 302 -10.50 -48.92 -19.30
CA LEU A 302 -10.14 -48.36 -18.01
C LEU A 302 -11.41 -48.10 -17.18
N THR A 303 -12.40 -47.41 -17.75
CA THR A 303 -13.70 -47.15 -17.11
C THR A 303 -14.74 -46.72 -18.14
N ASN A 304 -16.02 -46.95 -17.84
CA ASN A 304 -17.18 -46.43 -18.58
C ASN A 304 -17.86 -45.23 -17.90
N ASN A 305 -17.25 -44.70 -16.84
CA ASN A 305 -17.69 -43.52 -16.11
C ASN A 305 -16.48 -42.69 -15.69
N PHE A 306 -15.75 -42.16 -16.68
CA PHE A 306 -14.57 -41.36 -16.44
C PHE A 306 -14.96 -39.96 -15.93
N ASN A 307 -14.49 -39.62 -14.74
CA ASN A 307 -14.84 -38.37 -14.06
C ASN A 307 -13.59 -37.77 -13.38
N PRO A 308 -12.65 -37.23 -14.16
CA PRO A 308 -11.40 -36.66 -13.66
C PRO A 308 -11.62 -35.37 -12.87
N SER A 309 -10.76 -35.14 -11.89
CA SER A 309 -10.72 -33.95 -11.04
C SER A 309 -9.64 -32.99 -11.54
N ILE A 310 -9.86 -32.40 -12.72
CA ILE A 310 -8.95 -31.37 -13.25
C ILE A 310 -8.95 -30.11 -12.35
N PRO A 311 -7.85 -29.34 -12.30
CA PRO A 311 -7.76 -28.12 -11.48
C PRO A 311 -8.72 -27.00 -11.90
N GLY A 312 -9.55 -27.19 -12.94
CA GLY A 312 -10.51 -26.21 -13.43
C GLY A 312 -9.83 -25.08 -14.21
N PHE A 313 -10.62 -24.07 -14.62
CA PHE A 313 -10.18 -23.03 -15.55
C PHE A 313 -10.13 -21.62 -14.94
N LEU A 314 -10.38 -21.47 -13.63
CA LEU A 314 -10.30 -20.18 -12.95
C LEU A 314 -9.13 -20.17 -11.97
N TYR A 315 -8.21 -19.24 -12.15
CA TYR A 315 -7.16 -18.94 -11.17
C TYR A 315 -7.51 -17.68 -10.38
N LEU A 316 -7.45 -17.79 -9.06
CA LEU A 316 -7.71 -16.68 -8.14
C LEU A 316 -6.41 -16.30 -7.43
N ASP A 317 -6.03 -15.03 -7.56
CA ASP A 317 -4.92 -14.42 -6.83
C ASP A 317 -5.46 -13.31 -5.91
N ILE A 318 -5.46 -13.57 -4.61
CA ILE A 318 -5.70 -12.56 -3.59
C ILE A 318 -4.37 -12.28 -2.91
N ASN A 319 -3.76 -11.14 -3.25
CA ASN A 319 -2.44 -10.78 -2.76
C ASN A 319 -2.44 -9.41 -2.07
N ASN A 320 -1.35 -9.13 -1.36
CA ASN A 320 -1.08 -7.84 -0.72
C ASN A 320 -2.14 -7.38 0.29
N SER A 321 -2.96 -8.29 0.82
CA SER A 321 -3.86 -7.94 1.90
C SER A 321 -3.07 -7.72 3.19
N LYS A 322 -3.18 -6.51 3.75
CA LYS A 322 -2.61 -6.19 5.07
C LYS A 322 -3.48 -6.66 6.23
N ILE A 323 -4.74 -6.99 5.94
CA ILE A 323 -5.77 -7.42 6.88
C ILE A 323 -6.18 -8.84 6.52
N PRO A 324 -6.39 -9.75 7.48
CA PRO A 324 -6.78 -11.09 7.12
C PRO A 324 -8.24 -11.11 6.64
N PHE A 325 -8.56 -12.11 5.83
CA PHE A 325 -9.90 -12.40 5.32
C PHE A 325 -10.16 -13.90 5.44
N TYR A 326 -11.43 -14.29 5.34
CA TYR A 326 -11.77 -15.71 5.36
C TYR A 326 -11.91 -16.27 3.95
N ILE A 327 -11.38 -17.46 3.76
CA ILE A 327 -11.63 -18.31 2.61
C ILE A 327 -12.24 -19.62 3.10
N ASN A 328 -13.49 -19.89 2.71
CA ASN A 328 -14.26 -21.04 3.21
C ASN A 328 -14.22 -21.17 4.76
N GLY A 329 -14.30 -20.04 5.47
CA GLY A 329 -14.22 -19.97 6.93
C GLY A 329 -12.81 -20.06 7.54
N THR A 330 -11.76 -20.23 6.74
CA THR A 330 -10.36 -20.22 7.20
C THR A 330 -9.75 -18.84 7.06
N LEU A 331 -9.17 -18.31 8.13
CA LEU A 331 -8.53 -16.99 8.15
C LEU A 331 -7.16 -17.02 7.45
N THR A 332 -6.93 -16.12 6.50
CA THR A 332 -5.67 -15.99 5.75
C THR A 332 -5.39 -14.53 5.34
N TYR A 333 -4.17 -14.23 4.90
CA TYR A 333 -3.78 -12.93 4.31
C TYR A 333 -3.61 -12.97 2.80
N ASN A 334 -3.57 -14.16 2.22
CA ASN A 334 -3.44 -14.35 0.78
C ASN A 334 -4.10 -15.65 0.36
N PHE A 335 -4.39 -15.75 -0.93
CA PHE A 335 -4.81 -16.98 -1.56
C PHE A 335 -4.32 -17.01 -3.00
N GLN A 336 -3.74 -18.13 -3.41
CA GLN A 336 -3.32 -18.37 -4.78
C GLN A 336 -3.66 -19.80 -5.15
N GLY A 337 -4.49 -20.00 -6.16
CA GLY A 337 -4.87 -21.33 -6.58
C GLY A 337 -5.96 -21.35 -7.64
N TYR A 338 -6.11 -22.52 -8.25
CA TYR A 338 -7.21 -22.77 -9.16
C TYR A 338 -8.49 -23.15 -8.39
N ILE A 339 -9.62 -22.73 -8.93
CA ILE A 339 -10.95 -22.90 -8.33
C ILE A 339 -11.66 -24.06 -9.02
N THR A 340 -11.71 -25.19 -8.34
CA THR A 340 -12.44 -26.40 -8.76
C THR A 340 -13.85 -26.48 -8.16
N GLU A 341 -14.04 -25.89 -6.99
CA GLU A 341 -15.31 -25.84 -6.27
C GLU A 341 -15.62 -24.40 -5.82
N PRO A 342 -16.90 -24.04 -5.60
CA PRO A 342 -17.25 -22.71 -5.15
C PRO A 342 -16.52 -22.31 -3.87
N ILE A 343 -15.89 -21.12 -3.89
CA ILE A 343 -15.20 -20.56 -2.73
C ILE A 343 -15.97 -19.37 -2.16
N ARG A 344 -16.23 -19.40 -0.85
CA ARG A 344 -16.75 -18.27 -0.08
C ARG A 344 -15.60 -17.38 0.36
N LEU A 345 -15.73 -16.08 0.08
CA LEU A 345 -14.78 -15.05 0.47
C LEU A 345 -15.46 -14.07 1.41
N ASP A 346 -14.89 -13.88 2.60
CA ASP A 346 -15.39 -12.89 3.56
C ASP A 346 -14.28 -11.94 3.97
N PHE A 347 -14.26 -10.75 3.35
CA PHE A 347 -13.38 -9.66 3.76
C PHE A 347 -13.96 -8.95 4.99
N ILE A 348 -13.11 -8.75 6.00
CA ILE A 348 -13.54 -8.16 7.27
C ILE A 348 -13.75 -6.66 7.08
N HIS A 349 -14.98 -6.19 7.25
CA HIS A 349 -15.31 -4.79 6.98
C HIS A 349 -14.66 -3.82 7.98
N ASN A 350 -14.69 -4.15 9.27
CA ASN A 350 -14.06 -3.36 10.33
C ASN A 350 -13.12 -4.29 11.11
N TYR A 351 -11.82 -4.09 10.96
CA TYR A 351 -10.81 -4.93 11.60
C TYR A 351 -10.03 -4.13 12.65
N SER A 352 -10.13 -4.55 13.91
CA SER A 352 -9.31 -3.99 14.98
C SER A 352 -7.88 -4.52 14.85
N VAL A 353 -6.94 -3.64 14.50
CA VAL A 353 -5.53 -4.01 14.35
C VAL A 353 -4.87 -4.12 15.73
N ASN A 354 -5.15 -3.16 16.61
CA ASN A 354 -4.77 -3.15 18.02
C ASN A 354 -5.68 -2.17 18.78
N SER A 355 -5.35 -1.85 20.04
CA SER A 355 -6.17 -0.95 20.88
C SER A 355 -6.18 0.52 20.42
N SER A 356 -5.35 0.92 19.47
CA SER A 356 -5.20 2.30 18.99
C SER A 356 -5.25 2.46 17.47
N SER A 357 -5.55 1.38 16.72
CA SER A 357 -5.73 1.39 15.27
C SER A 357 -6.77 0.38 14.80
N PHE A 358 -7.59 0.76 13.82
CA PHE A 358 -8.47 -0.15 13.09
C PHE A 358 -8.45 0.14 11.59
N ALA A 359 -8.84 -0.85 10.80
CA ALA A 359 -8.89 -0.76 9.34
C ALA A 359 -10.31 -0.98 8.85
N VAL A 360 -10.74 -0.17 7.88
CA VAL A 360 -12.06 -0.23 7.26
C VAL A 360 -11.93 -0.61 5.80
N LEU A 361 -12.54 -1.72 5.40
CA LEU A 361 -12.58 -2.18 4.01
C LEU A 361 -13.26 -1.14 3.12
N GLN A 362 -12.66 -0.87 1.96
CA GLN A 362 -13.17 0.08 0.98
C GLN A 362 -13.58 -0.67 -0.30
N GLY A 363 -14.80 -0.41 -0.76
CA GLY A 363 -15.35 -1.03 -1.98
C GLY A 363 -16.09 -2.34 -1.72
N ASN A 364 -16.64 -2.90 -2.79
CA ASN A 364 -17.41 -4.14 -2.76
C ASN A 364 -16.59 -5.25 -3.41
N TYR A 365 -16.44 -6.36 -2.68
CA TYR A 365 -15.71 -7.54 -3.13
C TYR A 365 -16.69 -8.71 -3.30
N PRO A 366 -16.43 -9.63 -4.25
CA PRO A 366 -17.26 -10.81 -4.42
C PRO A 366 -17.22 -11.67 -3.15
N SER A 367 -18.40 -12.09 -2.67
CA SER A 367 -18.52 -13.01 -1.53
C SER A 367 -18.46 -14.49 -1.93
N LEU A 368 -18.63 -14.77 -3.22
CA LEU A 368 -18.63 -16.11 -3.79
C LEU A 368 -17.90 -16.10 -5.13
N ILE A 369 -16.92 -16.98 -5.26
CA ILE A 369 -16.21 -17.25 -6.50
C ILE A 369 -16.63 -18.63 -6.99
N GLN A 370 -17.22 -18.67 -8.18
CA GLN A 370 -17.64 -19.91 -8.84
C GLN A 370 -16.51 -20.44 -9.73
N PRO A 371 -16.35 -21.77 -9.85
CA PRO A 371 -15.46 -22.37 -10.84
C PRO A 371 -15.80 -21.88 -12.26
N ASN A 372 -14.79 -21.79 -13.12
CA ASN A 372 -15.02 -21.60 -14.55
C ASN A 372 -14.90 -22.93 -15.29
N VAL A 373 -15.80 -23.17 -16.24
CA VAL A 373 -15.93 -24.47 -16.95
C VAL A 373 -15.72 -24.36 -18.47
N SER A 374 -15.62 -23.15 -19.01
CA SER A 374 -15.49 -22.92 -20.45
C SER A 374 -14.05 -22.64 -20.88
N TRP A 375 -13.38 -21.66 -20.25
CA TRP A 375 -12.03 -21.24 -20.67
C TRP A 375 -11.19 -20.68 -19.53
N PHE A 376 -9.88 -20.55 -19.74
CA PHE A 376 -8.96 -20.02 -18.73
C PHE A 376 -9.29 -18.56 -18.37
N LYS A 377 -9.35 -18.28 -17.06
CA LYS A 377 -9.61 -16.95 -16.50
C LYS A 377 -8.74 -16.71 -15.28
N VAL A 378 -8.28 -15.47 -15.14
CA VAL A 378 -7.58 -14.98 -13.94
C VAL A 378 -8.43 -13.92 -13.26
N ILE A 379 -8.60 -14.05 -11.95
CA ILE A 379 -9.18 -13.00 -11.10
C ILE A 379 -8.12 -12.57 -10.09
N ASN A 380 -7.76 -11.29 -10.13
CA ASN A 380 -6.86 -10.67 -9.17
C ASN A 380 -7.68 -9.79 -8.22
N ILE A 381 -7.53 -10.00 -6.92
CA ILE A 381 -8.19 -9.20 -5.88
C ILE A 381 -7.12 -8.61 -4.95
N THR A 382 -7.10 -7.30 -4.85
CA THR A 382 -6.32 -6.59 -3.82
C THR A 382 -7.31 -5.85 -2.92
N PRO A 383 -7.57 -6.34 -1.70
CA PRO A 383 -8.50 -5.69 -0.80
C PRO A 383 -7.92 -4.38 -0.28
N ASN A 384 -8.69 -3.30 -0.40
CA ASN A 384 -8.28 -1.96 -0.04
C ASN A 384 -8.83 -1.60 1.34
N TYR A 385 -7.95 -1.13 2.22
CA TYR A 385 -8.32 -0.75 3.58
C TYR A 385 -7.87 0.68 3.86
N THR A 386 -8.76 1.45 4.46
CA THR A 386 -8.43 2.74 5.07
C THR A 386 -8.15 2.52 6.56
N TYR A 387 -6.99 2.94 7.03
CA TYR A 387 -6.64 2.90 8.44
C TYR A 387 -7.20 4.11 9.18
N TYR A 388 -7.58 3.89 10.43
CA TYR A 388 -7.96 4.91 11.39
C TYR A 388 -7.09 4.77 12.64
N TYR A 389 -6.58 5.89 13.11
CA TYR A 389 -5.67 5.96 14.25
C TYR A 389 -6.31 6.77 15.38
N LEU A 390 -6.12 6.31 16.61
CA LEU A 390 -6.56 7.04 17.78
C LEU A 390 -5.65 8.25 18.02
N VAL A 391 -6.25 9.44 17.97
CA VAL A 391 -5.63 10.70 18.40
C VAL A 391 -6.08 10.96 19.84
N LYS A 392 -5.13 11.02 20.77
CA LYS A 392 -5.40 11.42 22.16
C LYS A 392 -4.97 12.86 22.37
N VAL A 393 -5.82 13.66 23.00
CA VAL A 393 -5.53 15.05 23.36
C VAL A 393 -5.35 15.12 24.87
N ASN A 394 -4.14 15.48 25.30
CA ASN A 394 -3.79 15.73 26.68
C ASN A 394 -3.50 17.22 26.86
N SER A 395 -4.47 17.98 27.36
CA SER A 395 -4.37 19.43 27.49
C SER A 395 -5.11 19.92 28.72
N PRO A 396 -4.57 20.90 29.47
CA PRO A 396 -5.28 21.55 30.57
C PRO A 396 -6.38 22.52 30.08
N ILE A 397 -6.37 22.89 28.79
CA ILE A 397 -7.32 23.83 28.17
C ILE A 397 -7.95 23.24 26.90
N PRO A 398 -9.09 23.77 26.41
CA PRO A 398 -9.59 23.45 25.08
C PRO A 398 -8.53 23.73 24.01
N VAL A 399 -8.34 22.78 23.09
CA VAL A 399 -7.36 22.89 22.00
C VAL A 399 -8.11 23.23 20.72
N TYR A 400 -7.75 24.33 20.06
CA TYR A 400 -8.27 24.69 18.75
C TYR A 400 -7.30 24.23 17.67
N ALA A 401 -7.83 23.67 16.59
CA ALA A 401 -7.02 23.17 15.49
C ALA A 401 -7.79 23.31 14.16
N THR A 402 -7.08 23.21 13.05
CA THR A 402 -7.70 22.89 11.76
C THR A 402 -7.47 21.42 11.45
N ILE A 403 -8.53 20.71 11.05
CA ILE A 403 -8.47 19.33 10.55
C ILE A 403 -8.78 19.38 9.06
N ASN A 404 -7.81 19.02 8.22
CA ASN A 404 -7.91 19.15 6.76
C ASN A 404 -8.42 20.55 6.32
N GLY A 405 -7.96 21.61 7.00
CA GLY A 405 -8.34 23.00 6.73
C GLY A 405 -9.67 23.48 7.32
N GLN A 406 -10.39 22.65 8.09
CA GLN A 406 -11.63 23.04 8.79
C GLN A 406 -11.36 23.30 10.27
N ASN A 407 -11.80 24.45 10.79
CA ASN A 407 -11.61 24.81 12.19
C ASN A 407 -12.47 23.95 13.12
N VAL A 408 -11.85 23.38 14.14
CA VAL A 408 -12.50 22.52 15.13
C VAL A 408 -11.91 22.73 16.53
N THR A 409 -12.68 22.38 17.56
CA THR A 409 -12.13 22.11 18.89
C THR A 409 -11.65 20.66 18.92
N LEU A 410 -10.35 20.46 19.02
CA LEU A 410 -9.70 19.16 18.94
C LEU A 410 -9.94 18.35 20.22
N THR A 411 -10.56 17.18 20.07
CA THR A 411 -10.80 16.22 21.16
C THR A 411 -10.23 14.85 20.81
N SER A 412 -9.98 14.01 21.82
CA SER A 412 -9.55 12.64 21.60
C SER A 412 -10.57 11.87 20.75
N SER A 413 -10.17 11.34 19.60
CA SER A 413 -11.06 10.67 18.65
C SER A 413 -10.28 9.81 17.66
N TRP A 414 -11.01 8.94 16.95
CA TRP A 414 -10.47 8.16 15.85
C TRP A 414 -10.46 9.00 14.58
N MET A 415 -9.31 9.10 13.93
CA MET A 415 -9.14 9.89 12.72
C MET A 415 -8.55 9.04 11.61
N ARG A 416 -8.93 9.36 10.37
CA ARG A 416 -8.47 8.66 9.16
C ARG A 416 -6.96 8.86 8.97
N GLU A 417 -6.25 7.83 8.54
CA GLU A 417 -4.89 7.95 8.02
C GLU A 417 -4.79 9.05 6.95
N GLY A 418 -3.72 9.82 6.99
CA GLY A 418 -3.46 10.97 6.12
C GLY A 418 -4.17 12.26 6.54
N THR A 419 -4.95 12.26 7.62
CA THR A 419 -5.54 13.48 8.18
C THR A 419 -4.45 14.47 8.59
N ILE A 420 -4.58 15.73 8.17
CA ILE A 420 -3.71 16.82 8.58
C ILE A 420 -4.34 17.54 9.77
N ILE A 421 -3.59 17.66 10.86
CA ILE A 421 -4.01 18.34 12.10
C ILE A 421 -3.04 19.49 12.35
N ASP A 422 -3.53 20.72 12.31
CA ASP A 422 -2.78 21.93 12.61
C ASP A 422 -3.32 22.56 13.90
N VAL A 423 -2.62 22.37 15.01
CA VAL A 423 -2.95 22.90 16.33
C VAL A 423 -2.63 24.39 16.40
N GLU A 424 -3.62 25.20 16.75
CA GLU A 424 -3.49 26.65 16.85
C GLU A 424 -2.89 27.08 18.20
N ASN A 425 -1.96 28.02 18.17
CA ASN A 425 -1.39 28.64 19.37
C ASN A 425 -2.24 29.85 19.82
N VAL A 426 -3.37 29.57 20.46
CA VAL A 426 -4.30 30.60 20.94
C VAL A 426 -4.23 30.71 22.46
N THR A 427 -4.20 31.95 22.97
CA THR A 427 -4.28 32.22 24.41
C THR A 427 -5.69 31.93 24.93
N TYR A 428 -5.80 31.13 25.99
CA TYR A 428 -7.09 30.80 26.60
C TYR A 428 -7.35 31.69 27.81
N TYR A 429 -8.35 32.56 27.73
CA TYR A 429 -8.72 33.44 28.83
C TYR A 429 -9.65 32.73 29.81
N ILE A 430 -9.17 32.51 31.04
CA ILE A 430 -9.99 31.98 32.15
C ILE A 430 -10.95 33.07 32.64
N SER A 431 -10.47 34.32 32.69
CA SER A 431 -11.23 35.52 33.03
C SER A 431 -10.56 36.77 32.42
N SER A 432 -11.09 37.96 32.70
CA SER A 432 -10.44 39.22 32.28
C SER A 432 -9.06 39.45 32.92
N THR A 433 -8.71 38.72 33.98
CA THR A 433 -7.46 38.91 34.75
C THR A 433 -6.60 37.65 34.89
N ALA A 434 -7.02 36.52 34.32
CA ALA A 434 -6.26 35.26 34.32
C ALA A 434 -6.35 34.57 32.94
N ARG A 435 -5.23 34.08 32.42
CA ARG A 435 -5.15 33.40 31.12
C ARG A 435 -4.12 32.28 31.14
N GLU A 436 -4.28 31.30 30.26
CA GLU A 436 -3.33 30.24 29.97
C GLU A 436 -2.66 30.52 28.62
N VAL A 437 -1.32 30.52 28.59
CA VAL A 437 -0.54 30.67 27.36
C VAL A 437 0.13 29.34 27.04
N ILE A 438 -0.05 28.86 25.81
CA ILE A 438 0.60 27.62 25.35
C ILE A 438 2.11 27.86 25.28
N THR A 439 2.87 27.02 25.98
CA THR A 439 4.34 27.05 26.00
C THR A 439 4.95 26.02 25.07
N SER A 440 4.25 24.90 24.83
CA SER A 440 4.69 23.88 23.88
C SER A 440 3.53 22.99 23.43
N ILE A 441 3.64 22.49 22.20
CA ILE A 441 2.77 21.46 21.61
C ILE A 441 3.68 20.31 21.18
N SER A 442 3.41 19.11 21.67
CA SER A 442 4.18 17.90 21.36
C SER A 442 3.27 16.85 20.72
N PRO A 443 3.71 16.11 19.69
CA PRO A 443 5.06 16.16 19.12
C PRO A 443 5.33 17.38 18.24
N ASN A 444 4.35 17.88 17.50
CA ASN A 444 4.46 19.07 16.64
C ASN A 444 3.11 19.80 16.59
N SER A 445 3.11 21.07 16.17
CA SER A 445 1.87 21.83 15.94
C SER A 445 1.20 21.49 14.60
N SER A 446 1.92 20.94 13.63
CA SER A 446 1.38 20.44 12.36
C SER A 446 1.71 18.96 12.23
N ILE A 447 0.70 18.12 12.03
CA ILE A 447 0.79 16.67 12.07
C ILE A 447 0.10 16.08 10.84
N SER A 448 0.83 15.26 10.08
CA SER A 448 0.24 14.33 9.12
C SER A 448 0.07 12.96 9.78
N LEU A 449 -1.17 12.51 9.94
CA LEU A 449 -1.49 11.34 10.76
C LEU A 449 -1.21 10.03 10.02
N ASN A 450 -0.11 9.36 10.37
CA ASN A 450 0.28 8.06 9.82
C ASN A 450 0.34 6.93 10.87
N SER A 451 0.06 7.25 12.13
CA SER A 451 0.09 6.33 13.27
C SER A 451 -0.68 6.91 14.45
N PRO A 452 -1.04 6.11 15.47
CA PRO A 452 -1.68 6.61 16.69
C PRO A 452 -0.79 7.61 17.42
N ILE A 453 -1.38 8.71 17.91
CA ILE A 453 -0.62 9.83 18.46
C ILE A 453 -1.29 10.39 19.71
N THR A 454 -0.48 10.88 20.64
CA THR A 454 -0.94 11.70 21.76
C THR A 454 -0.41 13.11 21.59
N ILE A 455 -1.31 14.05 21.36
CA ILE A 455 -1.01 15.48 21.30
C ILE A 455 -1.06 16.02 22.72
N THR A 456 0.08 16.51 23.20
CA THR A 456 0.19 17.13 24.53
C THR A 456 0.39 18.62 24.39
N VAL A 457 -0.50 19.40 25.02
CA VAL A 457 -0.39 20.86 25.10
C VAL A 457 0.00 21.22 26.52
N LYS A 458 1.12 21.93 26.66
CA LYS A 458 1.54 22.51 27.95
C LYS A 458 1.26 24.00 27.93
N THR A 459 0.75 24.49 29.05
CA THR A 459 0.46 25.91 29.25
C THR A 459 1.22 26.46 30.45
N ILE A 460 1.32 27.79 30.50
CA ILE A 460 1.67 28.53 31.70
C ILE A 460 0.54 29.49 32.04
N THR A 461 0.10 29.46 33.28
CA THR A 461 -0.86 30.43 33.80
C THR A 461 -0.20 31.80 33.89
N GLN A 462 -0.90 32.83 33.42
CA GLN A 462 -0.54 34.22 33.57
C GLN A 462 -1.65 35.00 34.27
N TYR A 463 -1.26 35.93 35.13
CA TYR A 463 -2.16 36.85 35.81
C TYR A 463 -1.89 38.27 35.37
N TYR A 464 -2.95 39.07 35.28
CA TYR A 464 -2.82 40.49 35.00
C TYR A 464 -2.43 41.22 36.29
N VAL A 465 -1.31 41.92 36.25
CA VAL A 465 -0.87 42.83 37.31
C VAL A 465 -1.21 44.23 36.86
N ASN A 466 -2.07 44.90 37.60
CA ASN A 466 -2.46 46.28 37.35
C ASN A 466 -1.67 47.21 38.26
N VAL A 467 -1.03 48.22 37.69
CA VAL A 467 -0.15 49.16 38.37
C VAL A 467 -0.78 50.53 38.34
N THR A 468 -1.13 51.05 39.51
CA THR A 468 -1.67 52.41 39.67
C THR A 468 -0.67 53.23 40.47
N SER A 469 -0.09 54.25 39.85
CA SER A 469 0.93 55.09 40.48
C SER A 469 0.91 56.50 39.88
N PRO A 470 1.09 57.55 40.69
CA PRO A 470 1.27 58.92 40.20
C PRO A 470 2.67 59.17 39.61
N ILE A 471 3.61 58.23 39.74
CA ILE A 471 5.00 58.30 39.28
C ILE A 471 5.41 57.01 38.55
N PRO A 472 6.45 57.01 37.70
CA PRO A 472 7.01 55.77 37.17
C PRO A 472 7.42 54.80 38.28
N VAL A 473 7.06 53.53 38.14
CA VAL A 473 7.38 52.48 39.11
C VAL A 473 8.56 51.67 38.58
N TYR A 474 9.62 51.56 39.38
CA TYR A 474 10.77 50.70 39.06
C TYR A 474 10.69 49.44 39.91
N ALA A 475 11.00 48.29 39.31
CA ALA A 475 10.97 47.01 40.01
C ALA A 475 12.05 46.07 39.48
N ILE A 476 12.53 45.21 40.38
CA ILE A 476 13.35 44.06 40.00
C ILE A 476 12.41 42.90 39.71
N ILE A 477 12.36 42.47 38.45
CA ILE A 477 11.53 41.34 38.01
C ILE A 477 12.45 40.20 37.62
N ASN A 478 12.39 39.10 38.36
CA ASN A 478 13.28 37.94 38.18
C ASN A 478 14.79 38.29 38.13
N GLY A 479 15.21 39.36 38.82
CA GLY A 479 16.62 39.79 38.93
C GLY A 479 17.03 40.93 37.99
N GLU A 480 16.17 41.35 37.06
CA GLU A 480 16.44 42.49 36.18
C GLU A 480 15.67 43.74 36.61
N ASN A 481 16.32 44.91 36.61
CA ASN A 481 15.66 46.16 36.91
C ASN A 481 14.90 46.68 35.68
N VAL A 482 13.59 46.88 35.82
CA VAL A 482 12.70 47.32 34.76
C VAL A 482 11.69 48.36 35.26
N THR A 483 11.14 49.17 34.34
CA THR A 483 9.96 50.00 34.63
C THR A 483 8.71 49.13 34.60
N LEU A 484 8.03 49.02 35.74
CA LEU A 484 6.85 48.21 35.95
C LEU A 484 5.59 48.92 35.47
N ASN A 485 4.95 48.36 34.44
CA ASN A 485 3.66 48.80 33.90
C ASN A 485 2.61 47.70 34.07
N SER A 486 1.32 48.05 33.94
CA SER A 486 0.24 47.06 33.94
C SER A 486 0.42 46.06 32.78
N SER A 487 0.57 44.77 33.10
CA SER A 487 0.84 43.73 32.09
C SER A 487 0.51 42.33 32.62
N TRP A 488 0.66 41.33 31.75
CA TRP A 488 0.52 39.91 32.09
C TRP A 488 1.86 39.34 32.55
N PHE A 489 1.85 38.67 33.70
CA PHE A 489 3.03 38.02 34.26
C PHE A 489 2.76 36.52 34.47
N ASN A 490 3.78 35.70 34.20
CA ASN A 490 3.74 34.27 34.51
C ASN A 490 3.50 34.04 35.99
N ALA A 491 2.70 33.04 36.33
CA ALA A 491 2.52 32.58 37.69
C ALA A 491 3.90 32.22 38.32
N GLY A 492 4.14 32.67 39.54
CA GLY A 492 5.41 32.51 40.24
C GLY A 492 6.45 33.62 39.97
N THR A 493 6.19 34.57 39.05
CA THR A 493 7.07 35.73 38.85
C THR A 493 7.23 36.51 40.15
N LYS A 494 8.47 36.83 40.52
CA LYS A 494 8.77 37.69 41.67
C LYS A 494 8.95 39.12 41.19
N ILE A 495 8.28 40.05 41.87
CA ILE A 495 8.34 41.49 41.59
C ILE A 495 8.73 42.17 42.89
N ASP A 496 9.89 42.84 42.87
CA ASP A 496 10.36 43.66 43.98
C ASP A 496 10.32 45.13 43.56
N VAL A 497 9.28 45.85 43.98
CA VAL A 497 9.06 47.28 43.70
C VAL A 497 10.07 48.11 44.49
N GLU A 498 10.85 48.92 43.78
CA GLU A 498 11.90 49.73 44.37
C GLU A 498 11.33 50.97 45.07
N ASN A 499 11.79 51.23 46.31
CA ASN A 499 11.48 52.46 47.04
C ASN A 499 12.48 53.56 46.66
N VAL A 500 12.29 54.14 45.47
CA VAL A 500 13.13 55.24 44.98
C VAL A 500 12.43 56.59 45.12
N THR A 501 13.22 57.63 45.35
CA THR A 501 12.74 59.02 45.28
C THR A 501 12.73 59.47 43.84
N TYR A 502 11.57 59.86 43.32
CA TYR A 502 11.42 60.32 41.94
C TYR A 502 11.55 61.85 41.86
N TYR A 503 12.51 62.34 41.07
CA TYR A 503 12.77 63.77 40.86
C TYR A 503 12.27 64.20 39.48
N PRO A 504 11.02 64.71 39.35
CA PRO A 504 10.55 65.30 38.09
C PRO A 504 11.37 66.55 37.70
N THR A 505 11.89 67.29 38.68
CA THR A 505 12.82 68.43 38.49
C THR A 505 13.82 68.49 39.66
N SER A 506 14.82 69.37 39.63
CA SER A 506 15.76 69.56 40.74
C SER A 506 15.11 70.07 42.03
N ASN A 507 13.94 70.71 41.95
CA ASN A 507 13.30 71.40 43.07
C ASN A 507 12.01 70.72 43.55
N GLU A 508 11.60 69.64 42.89
CA GLU A 508 10.43 68.84 43.21
C GLU A 508 10.82 67.37 43.31
N ARG A 509 10.28 66.66 44.31
CA ARG A 509 10.45 65.22 44.41
C ARG A 509 9.21 64.53 44.92
N TYR A 510 9.05 63.26 44.58
CA TYR A 510 8.06 62.37 45.16
C TYR A 510 8.77 61.30 45.99
N ILE A 511 8.39 61.19 47.25
CA ILE A 511 8.81 60.08 48.12
C ILE A 511 7.71 59.03 48.16
N ILE A 512 8.03 57.76 47.96
CA ILE A 512 7.05 56.69 48.11
C ILE A 512 6.73 56.54 49.61
N ILE A 513 5.44 56.65 49.95
CA ILE A 513 4.97 56.51 51.33
C ILE A 513 4.56 55.07 51.60
N THR A 514 3.83 54.47 50.65
CA THR A 514 3.31 53.10 50.76
C THR A 514 3.25 52.43 49.40
N ILE A 515 3.55 51.13 49.39
CA ILE A 515 3.34 50.23 48.26
C ILE A 515 2.38 49.15 48.75
N ASN A 516 1.20 49.07 48.14
CA ASN A 516 0.16 48.12 48.50
C ASN A 516 0.01 47.10 47.35
N PRO A 517 -0.07 45.78 47.59
CA PRO A 517 -0.11 45.09 48.89
C PRO A 517 1.24 44.99 49.62
N SER A 518 2.36 45.01 48.89
CA SER A 518 3.72 44.85 49.44
C SER A 518 4.75 45.37 48.43
N SER A 519 5.95 45.73 48.89
CA SER A 519 7.09 46.04 48.01
C SER A 519 7.72 44.79 47.39
N ALA A 520 7.52 43.61 47.98
CA ALA A 520 7.98 42.33 47.45
C ALA A 520 6.80 41.38 47.31
N LEU A 521 6.54 40.88 46.11
CA LEU A 521 5.37 40.05 45.81
C LEU A 521 5.68 38.96 44.79
N THR A 522 4.99 37.82 44.94
CA THR A 522 5.00 36.72 43.97
C THR A 522 3.64 36.67 43.28
N VAL A 523 3.64 36.71 41.94
CA VAL A 523 2.43 36.71 41.14
C VAL A 523 1.81 35.31 41.12
N ASN A 524 0.92 35.01 42.05
CA ASN A 524 0.18 33.72 42.10
C ASN A 524 -1.33 33.88 41.85
N TYR A 525 -1.80 35.12 41.68
CA TYR A 525 -3.18 35.53 41.39
C TYR A 525 -3.14 36.96 40.81
N PRO A 526 -4.25 37.55 40.33
CA PRO A 526 -4.28 38.94 39.87
C PRO A 526 -3.96 39.93 40.98
N ILE A 527 -3.05 40.87 40.74
CA ILE A 527 -2.57 41.83 41.76
C ILE A 527 -2.81 43.26 41.28
N ASN A 528 -3.38 44.09 42.15
CA ASN A 528 -3.39 45.55 41.97
C ASN A 528 -2.27 46.14 42.82
N ILE A 529 -1.21 46.62 42.18
CA ILE A 529 -0.12 47.33 42.82
C ILE A 529 -0.49 48.81 42.83
N SER A 530 -0.62 49.38 44.02
CA SER A 530 -0.84 50.82 44.21
C SER A 530 0.37 51.43 44.88
N VAL A 531 1.00 52.39 44.22
CA VAL A 531 2.11 53.18 44.79
C VAL A 531 1.57 54.55 45.18
N ASN A 532 1.58 54.84 46.47
CA ASN A 532 1.23 56.17 46.97
C ASN A 532 2.52 56.94 47.27
N SER A 533 2.61 58.16 46.76
CA SER A 533 3.76 59.03 46.97
C SER A 533 3.35 60.37 47.55
N GLN A 534 4.24 60.96 48.36
CA GLN A 534 4.10 62.32 48.86
C GLN A 534 4.94 63.24 47.98
N LYS A 535 4.29 64.23 47.37
CA LYS A 535 5.01 65.32 46.70
C LYS A 535 5.68 66.20 47.77
N GLN A 536 6.96 66.50 47.57
CA GLN A 536 7.76 67.39 48.38
C GLN A 536 8.40 68.48 47.52
N TYR A 537 8.58 69.66 48.11
CA TYR A 537 9.22 70.81 47.48
C TYR A 537 10.49 71.18 48.23
N LEU A 538 11.53 71.53 47.48
CA LEU A 538 12.75 72.07 48.05
C LEU A 538 12.45 73.47 48.58
N THR A 539 12.69 73.68 49.87
CA THR A 539 12.52 74.95 50.54
C THR A 539 13.87 75.42 51.07
N VAL A 540 14.28 76.63 50.71
CA VAL A 540 15.53 77.24 51.14
C VAL A 540 15.20 78.43 52.02
N ILE A 541 15.53 78.37 53.30
CA ILE A 541 15.33 79.48 54.24
C ILE A 541 16.70 79.91 54.76
N ASN A 542 17.09 81.16 54.51
CA ASN A 542 18.41 81.68 54.88
C ASN A 542 19.57 80.78 54.42
N ASN A 543 19.56 80.38 53.14
CA ASN A 543 20.53 79.45 52.53
C ASN A 543 20.57 78.03 53.11
N VAL A 544 19.64 77.66 54.00
CA VAL A 544 19.50 76.27 54.49
C VAL A 544 18.41 75.57 53.69
N SER A 545 18.79 74.51 52.97
CA SER A 545 17.87 73.71 52.17
C SER A 545 17.22 72.59 52.98
N SER A 546 15.92 72.42 52.83
CA SER A 546 15.13 71.35 53.45
C SER A 546 13.95 70.98 52.57
N TRP A 547 13.59 69.70 52.55
CA TRP A 547 12.43 69.22 51.79
C TRP A 547 11.20 69.18 52.69
N TYR A 548 10.13 69.84 52.25
CA TYR A 548 8.85 69.83 52.97
C TYR A 548 7.77 69.13 52.14
N ASN A 549 6.87 68.42 52.80
CA ASN A 549 5.67 67.87 52.17
C ASN A 549 4.81 69.00 51.61
N ALA A 550 4.28 68.82 50.40
CA ALA A 550 3.28 69.72 49.86
C ALA A 550 2.13 69.94 50.87
N GLY A 551 1.77 71.19 51.14
CA GLY A 551 0.79 71.59 52.15
C GLY A 551 1.35 71.80 53.56
N THR A 552 2.64 71.58 53.82
CA THR A 552 3.24 71.81 55.15
C THR A 552 3.21 73.28 55.52
N LYS A 553 2.78 73.59 56.75
CA LYS A 553 2.88 74.95 57.31
C LYS A 553 4.20 75.13 58.02
N VAL A 554 5.02 76.07 57.56
CA VAL A 554 6.31 76.41 58.15
C VAL A 554 6.21 77.80 58.75
N GLN A 555 6.57 77.95 60.02
CA GLN A 555 6.68 79.25 60.65
C GLN A 555 8.05 79.84 60.34
N LEU A 556 8.09 81.00 59.70
CA LEU A 556 9.33 81.73 59.43
C LEU A 556 9.64 82.63 60.61
N ASN A 557 10.42 82.12 61.55
CA ASN A 557 10.80 82.86 62.76
C ASN A 557 12.29 83.21 62.75
N ALA A 558 12.64 84.35 63.32
CA ALA A 558 14.02 84.81 63.47
C ALA A 558 14.15 85.67 64.72
N SER A 559 15.29 85.57 65.41
CA SER A 559 15.60 86.45 66.53
C SER A 559 16.07 87.80 65.98
N VAL A 560 15.19 88.81 66.01
CA VAL A 560 15.48 90.17 65.52
C VAL A 560 15.68 91.12 66.72
N PRO A 561 16.78 91.90 66.77
CA PRO A 561 16.97 92.92 67.80
C PRO A 561 15.83 93.95 67.84
N PHE A 562 15.50 94.50 69.01
CA PHE A 562 14.33 95.39 69.20
C PHE A 562 14.36 96.69 68.35
N TYR A 563 15.53 97.10 67.86
CA TYR A 563 15.73 98.28 67.01
C TYR A 563 15.64 97.97 65.51
N GLU A 564 15.37 96.72 65.13
CA GLU A 564 15.18 96.27 63.74
C GLU A 564 13.79 95.64 63.55
N VAL A 565 13.30 95.66 62.31
CA VAL A 565 12.17 94.88 61.85
C VAL A 565 12.68 93.90 60.80
N GLY A 566 12.48 92.62 61.04
CA GLY A 566 12.81 91.56 60.09
C GLY A 566 11.65 91.24 59.17
N LYS A 567 11.96 91.02 57.90
CA LYS A 567 11.04 90.51 56.89
C LYS A 567 11.72 89.40 56.10
N PHE A 568 11.05 88.26 55.94
CA PHE A 568 11.50 87.24 54.99
C PHE A 568 11.09 87.68 53.59
N VAL A 569 12.05 87.69 52.66
CA VAL A 569 11.89 88.15 51.28
C VAL A 569 12.33 87.04 50.32
N GLY A 570 11.53 86.82 49.29
CA GLY A 570 11.67 85.71 48.36
C GLY A 570 10.34 85.33 47.72
N THR A 571 9.84 84.13 48.02
CA THR A 571 8.65 83.55 47.37
C THR A 571 7.32 84.14 47.88
N TYR A 572 7.16 84.29 49.20
CA TYR A 572 5.97 84.75 49.90
C TYR A 572 6.11 86.18 50.48
N ASN A 573 7.32 86.65 50.77
CA ASN A 573 7.60 88.03 51.20
C ASN A 573 6.84 88.48 52.48
N VAL A 574 6.99 87.74 53.57
CA VAL A 574 6.20 87.89 54.80
C VAL A 574 6.99 88.43 56.01
N PRO A 575 6.33 89.08 56.99
CA PRO A 575 6.97 89.49 58.24
C PRO A 575 7.48 88.30 59.07
N VAL A 576 8.48 88.53 59.93
CA VAL A 576 8.94 87.54 60.91
C VAL A 576 7.80 87.08 61.81
N GLY A 577 7.71 85.77 62.02
CA GLY A 577 6.65 85.10 62.81
C GLY A 577 5.50 84.54 61.97
N SER A 578 5.46 84.81 60.66
CA SER A 578 4.39 84.35 59.75
C SER A 578 4.45 82.86 59.45
N TYR A 579 3.28 82.25 59.21
CA TYR A 579 3.17 80.89 58.66
C TYR A 579 3.03 80.94 57.14
N ILE A 580 3.87 80.20 56.43
CA ILE A 580 3.72 79.94 54.99
C ILE A 580 3.30 78.48 54.77
N THR A 581 2.56 78.21 53.68
CA THR A 581 2.17 76.85 53.30
C THR A 581 2.96 76.44 52.06
N ILE A 582 3.76 75.38 52.16
CA ILE A 582 4.64 74.95 51.07
C ILE A 582 3.84 74.20 50.01
N ASN A 583 3.43 74.90 48.94
CA ASN A 583 2.75 74.31 47.78
C ASN A 583 3.58 74.37 46.49
N GLY A 584 4.85 74.80 46.59
CA GLY A 584 5.80 74.95 45.48
C GLY A 584 7.23 75.09 45.99
N PRO A 585 8.25 75.02 45.12
CA PRO A 585 9.63 75.40 45.49
C PRO A 585 9.63 76.77 46.14
N THR A 586 10.26 76.88 47.30
CA THR A 586 10.17 78.09 48.13
C THR A 586 11.56 78.53 48.53
N GLU A 587 11.88 79.80 48.31
CA GLU A 587 13.10 80.45 48.78
C GLU A 587 12.72 81.70 49.58
N GLU A 588 13.28 81.83 50.78
CA GLU A 588 13.05 82.94 51.70
C GLU A 588 14.35 83.35 52.39
N ASN A 589 14.67 84.64 52.36
CA ASN A 589 15.84 85.20 53.02
C ASN A 589 15.41 86.30 53.99
N LEU A 590 15.90 86.24 55.22
CA LEU A 590 15.66 87.26 56.23
C LEU A 590 16.40 88.54 55.86
N ILE A 591 15.65 89.60 55.66
CA ILE A 591 16.17 90.95 55.47
C ILE A 591 15.78 91.77 56.69
N LEU A 592 16.79 92.40 57.31
CA LEU A 592 16.63 93.27 58.46
C LEU A 592 16.61 94.73 57.99
N SER A 593 15.74 95.53 58.60
CA SER A 593 15.64 96.97 58.35
C SER A 593 15.44 97.71 59.67
N LEU A 594 15.85 98.98 59.74
CA LEU A 594 15.75 99.76 60.97
C LEU A 594 14.29 100.00 61.36
N ASN A 595 13.96 99.81 62.64
CA ASN A 595 12.63 100.14 63.18
C ASN A 595 12.54 101.64 63.48
N PHE A 596 12.18 102.43 62.47
CA PHE A 596 12.11 103.90 62.60
C PHE A 596 11.11 104.41 63.64
N VAL A 597 10.12 103.60 64.06
CA VAL A 597 9.18 103.96 65.14
C VAL A 597 9.90 103.90 66.50
N VAL A 598 10.67 102.84 66.75
CA VAL A 598 11.49 102.70 67.97
C VAL A 598 12.62 103.72 67.98
N ILE A 599 13.33 103.88 66.86
CA ILE A 599 14.43 104.86 66.73
C ILE A 599 13.90 106.28 66.86
N GLY A 600 12.78 106.61 66.22
CA GLY A 600 12.11 107.90 66.35
C GLY A 600 11.62 108.18 67.78
N GLY A 601 11.13 107.15 68.49
CA GLY A 601 10.76 107.24 69.89
C GLY A 601 11.95 107.51 70.82
N ILE A 602 13.10 106.87 70.57
CA ILE A 602 14.34 107.13 71.31
C ILE A 602 14.84 108.56 71.05
N ILE A 603 14.82 109.03 69.79
CA ILE A 603 15.22 110.41 69.44
C ILE A 603 14.27 111.44 70.07
N ALA A 604 12.96 111.21 70.07
CA ALA A 604 11.97 112.08 70.70
C ALA A 604 12.14 112.13 72.23
N ALA A 605 12.40 110.98 72.88
CA ALA A 605 12.67 110.91 74.32
C ALA A 605 13.96 111.67 74.71
N ILE A 606 15.02 111.54 73.90
CA ILE A 606 16.26 112.32 74.08
C ILE A 606 16.00 113.81 73.86
N GLY A 607 15.22 114.19 72.84
CA GLY A 607 14.85 115.59 72.56
C GLY A 607 14.06 116.24 73.70
N ILE A 608 13.10 115.52 74.29
CA ILE A 608 12.32 115.97 75.46
C ILE A 608 13.22 116.11 76.70
N ALA A 609 14.14 115.16 76.93
CA ALA A 609 15.08 115.21 78.04
C ALA A 609 16.03 116.42 77.95
N VAL A 610 16.52 116.75 76.75
CA VAL A 610 17.39 117.91 76.53
C VAL A 610 16.62 119.23 76.69
N ALA A 611 15.38 119.32 76.23
CA ALA A 611 14.54 120.50 76.42
C ALA A 611 14.23 120.79 77.90
N LEU A 612 13.98 119.74 78.70
CA LEU A 612 13.79 119.83 80.16
C LEU A 612 15.04 120.34 80.89
N ILE A 613 16.25 119.95 80.45
CA ILE A 613 17.51 120.41 81.04
C ILE A 613 17.77 121.90 80.74
N ILE A 614 17.33 122.41 79.59
CA ILE A 614 17.52 123.84 79.23
C ILE A 614 16.56 124.75 80.01
N VAL A 615 15.32 124.32 80.26
CA VAL A 615 14.32 125.11 81.01
C VAL A 615 14.65 125.20 82.51
N LEU A 616 15.26 124.18 83.10
CA LEU A 616 15.60 124.16 84.53
C LEU A 616 16.86 124.97 84.90
N ARG A 617 17.58 125.56 83.93
CA ARG A 617 18.83 126.31 84.19
C ARG A 617 18.68 127.84 84.30
N LYS A 618 17.44 128.35 84.29
CA LYS A 618 17.09 129.75 84.59
C LYS A 618 16.00 129.82 85.66
N ALA A 619 16.35 129.45 86.89
CA ALA A 619 15.69 129.84 88.14
C ALA A 619 16.72 129.76 89.27
#